data_AF-A0A8R7QBD9-F1
#
_entry.id   AF-A0A8R7QBD9-F1
#
_cell.length_a   1.000
_cell.length_b   1.000
_cell.length_c   1.000
_cell.angle_alpha   90.00
_cell.angle_beta   90.00
_cell.angle_gamma   90.00
#
_symmetry.space_group_name_H-M   'P 1'
#
loop_
_entity.id
_entity.type
_entity.pdbx_description
1 polymer ?
#
loop_
_entity_poly.entity_id
_entity_poly.type
_entity_poly.pdbx_seq_one_letter_code
_entity_poly.pdbx_strand_id
1 'polypeptide(L)'
;MTNILWQMEYGAEKKAKKLAYKELKQIARREGKPPPPNPYPSAIKEIQAEEKKYVRDRFHNPKVLEIVNKMKEDRQMFLQDRAAASGGSGEGQ
;
A
#
# COMPACT_ATOMS: atom_id res chain seq x y z
N MET A 1 12.00 27.40 0.58
CA MET A 1 13.16 27.15 -0.32
C MET A 1 13.77 25.76 -0.14
N THR A 2 13.77 25.18 1.07
CA THR A 2 14.29 23.83 1.33
C THR A 2 13.54 22.72 0.58
N ASN A 3 12.20 22.68 0.60
CA ASN A 3 11.43 21.59 -0.04
C ASN A 3 11.67 21.41 -1.56
N ILE A 4 12.06 22.47 -2.29
CA ILE A 4 12.27 22.39 -3.75
C ILE A 4 13.62 21.75 -4.07
N LEU A 5 14.69 22.13 -3.36
CA LEU A 5 16.03 21.57 -3.53
C LEU A 5 16.02 20.06 -3.25
N TRP A 6 15.38 19.66 -2.15
CA TRP A 6 15.23 18.24 -1.78
C TRP A 6 14.45 17.44 -2.83
N GLN A 7 13.40 18.02 -3.43
CA GLN A 7 12.66 17.37 -4.52
C GLN A 7 13.50 17.22 -5.80
N MET A 8 14.31 18.23 -6.13
CA MET A 8 15.19 18.20 -7.30
C MET A 8 16.31 17.17 -7.15
N GLU A 9 16.99 17.15 -6.00
CA GLU A 9 18.04 16.18 -5.66
C GLU A 9 17.49 14.75 -5.68
N TYR A 10 16.35 14.52 -5.02
CA TYR A 10 15.67 13.23 -5.03
C TYR A 10 15.30 12.78 -6.45
N GLY A 11 14.81 13.70 -7.28
CA GLY A 11 14.50 13.43 -8.68
C GLY A 11 15.73 13.03 -9.50
N ALA A 12 16.87 13.71 -9.29
CA ALA A 12 18.12 13.43 -9.96
C ALA A 12 18.69 12.07 -9.54
N GLU A 13 18.74 11.78 -8.24
CA GLU A 13 19.24 10.52 -7.69
C GLU A 13 18.41 9.32 -8.20
N LYS A 14 17.07 9.46 -8.19
CA LYS A 14 16.16 8.43 -8.73
C LYS A 14 16.39 8.15 -10.21
N LYS A 15 16.70 9.19 -11.01
CA LYS A 15 17.04 9.03 -12.44
C LYS A 15 18.38 8.32 -12.61
N ALA A 16 19.40 8.71 -11.85
CA ALA A 16 20.73 8.08 -11.90
C ALA A 16 20.66 6.58 -11.56
N LYS A 17 19.96 6.21 -10.48
CA LYS A 17 19.75 4.80 -10.08
C LYS A 17 19.08 3.96 -11.17
N LYS A 18 18.08 4.53 -11.87
CA LYS A 18 17.41 3.87 -12.99
C LYS A 18 18.33 3.67 -14.21
N LEU A 19 19.16 4.66 -14.52
CA LEU A 19 20.13 4.58 -15.61
C LEU A 19 21.20 3.52 -15.32
N ALA A 20 21.78 3.53 -14.12
CA ALA A 20 22.75 2.52 -13.69
C ALA A 20 22.17 1.10 -13.79
N TYR A 21 20.93 0.88 -13.33
CA TYR A 21 20.29 -0.42 -13.45
C TYR A 21 20.00 -0.83 -14.92
N LYS A 22 19.69 0.13 -15.79
CA LYS A 22 19.51 -0.12 -17.23
C LYS A 22 20.82 -0.55 -17.87
N GLU A 23 21.94 0.08 -17.54
CA GLU A 23 23.28 -0.28 -18.01
C GLU A 23 23.68 -1.68 -17.54
N LEU A 24 23.48 -2.00 -16.26
CA LEU A 24 23.71 -3.34 -15.72
C LEU A 24 22.96 -4.43 -16.51
N LYS A 25 21.69 -4.18 -16.88
CA LYS A 25 20.92 -5.11 -17.72
C LYS A 25 21.50 -5.25 -19.12
N GLN A 26 22.00 -4.18 -19.71
CA GLN A 26 22.59 -4.24 -21.04
C GLN A 26 23.88 -5.05 -21.03
N ILE A 27 24.73 -4.86 -20.01
CA ILE A 27 25.95 -5.64 -19.81
C ILE A 27 25.60 -7.12 -19.63
N ALA A 28 24.69 -7.46 -18.69
CA ALA A 28 24.29 -8.85 -18.45
C ALA A 28 23.75 -9.53 -19.71
N ARG A 29 22.93 -8.83 -20.51
CA ARG A 29 22.42 -9.34 -21.80
C ARG A 29 23.55 -9.61 -22.80
N ARG A 30 24.54 -8.71 -22.90
CA ARG A 30 25.72 -8.90 -23.78
C ARG A 30 26.58 -10.08 -23.33
N GLU A 31 26.68 -10.30 -22.03
CA GLU A 31 27.40 -11.45 -21.45
C GLU A 31 26.61 -12.77 -21.53
N GLY A 32 25.35 -12.75 -21.97
CA GLY A 32 24.48 -13.94 -21.98
C GLY A 32 24.03 -14.40 -20.58
N LYS A 33 24.23 -13.57 -19.55
CA LYS A 33 23.85 -13.86 -18.16
C LYS A 33 22.46 -13.30 -17.84
N PRO A 34 21.72 -13.91 -16.91
CA PRO A 34 20.47 -13.34 -16.44
C PRO A 34 20.72 -11.94 -15.84
N PRO A 35 19.83 -10.97 -16.08
CA PRO A 35 20.00 -9.62 -15.55
C PRO A 35 19.98 -9.66 -14.02
N PRO A 36 20.89 -8.93 -13.35
CA PRO A 36 20.93 -8.91 -11.89
C PRO A 36 19.62 -8.33 -11.33
N PRO A 37 19.18 -8.74 -10.14
CA PRO A 37 18.05 -8.12 -9.44
C PRO A 37 18.34 -6.63 -9.21
N ASN A 38 17.29 -5.82 -9.17
CA ASN A 38 17.43 -4.37 -9.05
C ASN A 38 18.13 -3.99 -7.74
N PRO A 39 19.36 -3.41 -7.78
CA PRO A 39 20.07 -3.01 -6.57
C PRO A 39 19.45 -1.78 -5.89
N TYR A 40 18.57 -1.05 -6.59
CA TYR A 40 17.88 0.13 -6.08
C TYR A 40 16.36 -0.04 -6.16
N PRO A 41 15.75 -0.88 -5.30
CA PRO A 41 14.30 -0.94 -5.19
C PRO A 41 13.77 0.45 -4.79
N SER A 42 12.62 0.82 -5.35
CA SER A 42 11.92 2.01 -4.85
C SER A 42 11.46 1.77 -3.41
N ALA A 43 11.38 2.80 -2.59
CA ALA A 43 10.85 2.71 -1.22
C ALA A 43 9.51 1.94 -1.13
N ILE A 44 8.62 2.11 -2.12
CA ILE A 44 7.36 1.35 -2.20
C ILE A 44 7.59 -0.17 -2.26
N LYS A 45 8.62 -0.62 -3.00
CA LYS A 45 8.95 -2.05 -3.13
C LYS A 45 9.58 -2.60 -1.87
N GLU A 46 10.32 -1.78 -1.12
CA GLU A 46 10.86 -2.17 0.18
C GLU A 46 9.72 -2.36 1.19
N ILE A 47 8.80 -1.40 1.26
CA ILE A 47 7.58 -1.51 2.09
C ILE A 47 6.74 -2.72 1.67
N GLN A 48 6.53 -2.93 0.37
CA GLN A 48 5.78 -4.10 -0.13
C GLN A 48 6.46 -5.42 0.23
N ALA A 49 7.79 -5.49 0.17
CA ALA A 49 8.53 -6.69 0.55
C ALA A 49 8.38 -6.99 2.04
N GLU A 50 8.43 -5.94 2.87
CA GLU A 50 8.20 -6.06 4.31
C GLU A 50 6.76 -6.43 4.65
N GLU A 51 5.76 -5.84 3.98
CA GLU A 51 4.35 -6.16 4.19
C GLU A 51 3.94 -7.53 3.66
N LYS A 52 4.68 -8.07 2.67
CA LYS A 52 4.34 -9.33 2.00
C LYS A 52 4.13 -10.48 2.98
N LYS A 53 4.88 -10.51 4.09
CA LYS A 53 4.75 -11.53 5.14
C LYS A 53 3.36 -11.54 5.79
N TYR A 54 2.69 -10.38 5.86
CA TYR A 54 1.39 -10.23 6.51
C TYR A 54 0.22 -10.30 5.54
N VAL A 55 0.46 -10.21 4.22
CA VAL A 55 -0.62 -10.21 3.22
C VAL A 55 -1.50 -11.44 3.36
N ARG A 56 -0.91 -12.64 3.50
CA ARG A 56 -1.69 -13.88 3.56
C ARG A 56 -2.54 -13.95 4.82
N ASP A 57 -1.97 -13.56 5.95
CA ASP A 57 -2.64 -13.60 7.25
C ASP A 57 -3.77 -12.59 7.36
N ARG A 58 -3.65 -11.41 6.73
CA ARG A 58 -4.75 -10.42 6.71
C ARG A 58 -6.06 -10.97 6.16
N PHE A 59 -5.99 -11.89 5.20
CA PHE A 59 -7.18 -12.43 4.54
C PHE A 59 -7.63 -13.79 5.06
N HIS A 60 -6.78 -14.51 5.81
CA HIS A 60 -7.05 -15.91 6.16
C HIS A 60 -6.83 -16.23 7.64
N ASN A 61 -6.33 -15.29 8.44
CA ASN A 61 -6.26 -15.47 9.86
C ASN A 61 -7.69 -15.38 10.44
N PRO A 62 -8.20 -16.43 11.09
CA PRO A 62 -9.57 -16.45 11.60
C PRO A 62 -9.83 -15.32 12.60
N LYS A 63 -8.83 -14.95 13.42
CA LYS A 63 -8.95 -13.86 14.39
C LYS A 63 -9.14 -12.50 13.72
N VAL A 64 -8.43 -12.28 12.61
CA VAL A 64 -8.55 -11.03 11.83
C VAL A 64 -9.92 -10.95 11.17
N LEU A 65 -10.40 -12.06 10.61
CA LEU A 65 -11.73 -12.13 10.00
C LEU A 65 -12.84 -11.90 11.03
N GLU A 66 -12.70 -12.46 12.23
CA GLU A 66 -13.63 -12.25 13.34
C GLU A 66 -13.73 -10.76 13.72
N ILE A 67 -12.60 -10.08 13.87
CA ILE A 67 -12.56 -8.63 14.15
C ILE A 67 -13.24 -7.85 13.02
N VAL A 68 -12.95 -8.17 11.75
CA VAL A 68 -13.56 -7.49 10.60
C VAL A 68 -15.07 -7.70 10.55
N ASN A 69 -15.56 -8.90 10.89
CA ASN A 69 -16.99 -9.17 10.94
C ASN A 69 -17.67 -8.37 12.04
N LYS A 70 -17.10 -8.33 13.24
CA LYS A 70 -17.61 -7.51 14.34
C LYS A 70 -17.68 -6.02 13.97
N MET A 71 -16.64 -5.50 13.30
CA MET A 71 -16.65 -4.11 12.81
C MET A 71 -17.75 -3.83 11.76
N LYS A 72 -18.13 -4.84 10.96
CA LYS A 72 -19.25 -4.72 10.00
C LYS A 72 -20.59 -4.72 10.73
N GLU A 73 -20.76 -5.58 11.73
CA GLU A 73 -21.95 -5.63 12.58
C GLU A 73 -22.15 -4.30 13.32
N ASP A 74 -21.11 -3.79 14.00
CA ASP A 74 -21.14 -2.51 14.71
C ASP A 74 -21.51 -1.36 13.77
N ARG A 75 -20.98 -1.35 12.54
CA ARG A 75 -21.33 -0.36 11.51
C ARG A 75 -22.79 -0.47 11.08
N GLN A 76 -23.32 -1.68 10.93
CA GLN A 76 -24.71 -1.90 10.56
C GLN A 76 -25.66 -1.47 11.68
N MET A 77 -25.36 -1.79 12.94
CA MET A 77 -26.16 -1.33 14.09
C MET A 77 -26.16 0.21 14.17
N PHE A 78 -24.99 0.85 14.05
CA PHE A 78 -24.91 2.31 14.05
C PHE A 78 -25.76 2.95 12.93
N LEU A 79 -25.79 2.35 11.74
CA LEU A 79 -26.62 2.83 10.64
C LEU A 79 -28.12 2.60 10.89
N GLN A 80 -28.50 1.48 11.51
CA GLN A 80 -29.89 1.19 11.90
C GLN A 80 -30.38 2.14 13.00
N ASP A 81 -29.58 2.38 14.04
CA ASP A 81 -29.90 3.34 15.10
C ASP A 81 -30.09 4.75 14.54
N ARG A 82 -29.21 5.16 13.61
CA ARG A 82 -29.35 6.45 12.91
C ARG A 82 -30.62 6.51 12.06
N ALA A 83 -30.96 5.43 11.36
CA ALA A 83 -32.18 5.36 10.54
C ALA A 83 -33.44 5.38 11.41
N ALA A 84 -33.46 4.64 12.52
CA ALA A 84 -34.55 4.64 13.50
C ALA A 84 -34.74 6.02 14.15
N ALA A 85 -33.64 6.71 14.49
CA ALA A 85 -33.68 8.08 15.01
C ALA A 85 -34.23 9.09 13.98
N SER A 86 -34.04 8.84 12.68
CA SER A 86 -34.61 9.69 11.61
C SER A 86 -36.08 9.36 11.25
N GLY A 87 -36.59 8.21 11.67
CA GLY A 87 -37.98 7.78 11.43
C GLY A 87 -38.96 8.09 12.56
N GLY A 88 -38.47 8.51 13.74
CA GLY A 88 -39.27 8.72 14.94
C GLY A 88 -39.89 10.12 15.11
N SER A 89 -39.80 11.01 14.12
CA SER A 89 -40.37 12.37 14.18
C SER A 89 -41.67 12.49 13.38
N GLY A 90 -42.63 11.60 13.63
CA GLY A 90 -43.87 11.60 12.87
C GLY A 90 -44.98 10.70 13.39
N GLU A 91 -45.21 10.60 14.71
CA GLU A 91 -46.46 10.06 15.25
C GLU A 91 -46.74 10.68 16.63
N GLY A 92 -47.75 11.55 16.68
CA GLY A 92 -48.20 12.27 17.87
C GLY A 92 -49.34 13.21 17.47
N GLN A 93 -50.52 12.62 17.28
CA GLN A 93 -51.82 13.33 17.24
C GLN A 93 -52.13 13.95 18.60
#